data_AF-A0A1H9NPA9-F1
#
_entry.id   AF-A0A1H9NPA9-F1
#
_cell.length_a   1.000
_cell.length_b   1.000
_cell.length_c   1.000
_cell.angle_alpha   90.00
_cell.angle_beta   90.00
_cell.angle_gamma   90.00
#
_symmetry.space_group_name_H-M   'P 1'
#
loop_
_entity.id
_entity.type
_entity.pdbx_description
1 polymer ?
#
loop_
_entity_poly.entity_id
_entity_poly.type
_entity_poly.pdbx_seq_one_letter_code
_entity_poly.pdbx_strand_id
1 'polypeptide(L)'
;MLQEFLMRFLEIGAINLNGDDSKLEKLRSTAKDLSAELRTVPSKTLSFTMVAADPSVPAADPVIEEAMAALRQRWETVANAFSGRPVNVLRAVLLDAIVQAAREDDAIAVAFVSTARNALAHAETADEAPIWHDAVCEIETKVDARAEAEWATPDMISVKPLQYKAPDFTIEEQAIPVVDRVALKTKLQIPYPSHHQNNPQGWVQEFSDRVSAAIGDVIDEFAKGIVPAPIDFSTPSSNLAKAVSAHVDKALASFSGATAGLQRRTNLLWWKEALYSPSAHQSYLEMPVFQASALMALDLHEQVPTFSPASVSAFLKEAIRCLPTESGGEGNGRRNIAALVREAKTAVFMQPFRALAGQYTPVPVGRGPLISLIGHGHDFVATEPTSLRALSGVDESAMMTPDEWGTFLFRELQAARATSANSGARAKKR
;
A
#
# COMPACT_ATOMS: atom_id res chain seq x y z
N MET A 1 -15.85 14.43 -20.87
CA MET A 1 -14.45 14.73 -21.19
C MET A 1 -13.95 15.63 -20.08
N LEU A 2 -13.01 15.18 -19.26
CA LEU A 2 -12.41 16.06 -18.26
C LEU A 2 -11.58 17.12 -19.01
N GLN A 3 -11.85 18.39 -18.76
CA GLN A 3 -11.16 19.50 -19.42
C GLN A 3 -9.67 19.47 -19.03
N GLU A 4 -8.80 19.77 -19.99
CA GLU A 4 -7.36 19.91 -19.77
C GLU A 4 -7.09 21.16 -18.93
N PHE A 5 -6.27 21.05 -17.89
CA PHE A 5 -5.95 22.19 -17.04
C PHE A 5 -5.09 23.21 -17.79
N LEU A 6 -4.27 22.74 -18.75
CA LEU A 6 -3.52 23.61 -19.65
C LEU A 6 -4.41 24.62 -20.41
N MET A 7 -5.60 24.19 -20.86
CA MET A 7 -6.53 25.08 -21.57
C MET A 7 -7.08 26.18 -20.67
N ARG A 8 -7.30 25.88 -19.39
CA ARG A 8 -7.82 26.86 -18.43
C ARG A 8 -6.82 27.98 -18.16
N PHE A 9 -5.52 27.69 -18.20
CA PHE A 9 -4.47 28.72 -18.14
C PHE A 9 -4.49 29.65 -19.36
N LEU A 10 -4.86 29.15 -20.55
CA LEU A 10 -5.08 29.99 -21.74
C LEU A 10 -6.33 30.85 -21.59
N GLU A 11 -7.42 30.28 -21.08
CA GLU A 11 -8.72 30.95 -20.90
C GLU A 11 -8.62 32.16 -19.96
N ILE A 12 -7.84 32.07 -18.88
CA ILE A 12 -7.61 33.20 -17.97
C ILE A 12 -6.49 34.14 -18.45
N GLY A 13 -5.86 33.86 -19.60
CA GLY A 13 -4.77 34.67 -20.15
C GLY A 13 -3.43 34.56 -19.41
N ALA A 14 -3.27 33.59 -18.49
CA ALA A 14 -2.02 33.36 -17.78
C ALA A 14 -0.89 32.88 -18.70
N ILE A 15 -1.27 32.27 -19.84
CA ILE A 15 -0.36 31.91 -20.94
C ILE A 15 -0.96 32.38 -22.27
N ASN A 16 -0.09 32.76 -23.21
CA ASN A 16 -0.50 33.22 -24.54
C ASN A 16 0.32 32.52 -25.64
N LEU A 17 -0.37 31.86 -26.56
CA LEU A 17 0.24 31.14 -27.70
C LEU A 17 0.09 31.86 -29.03
N ASN A 18 -0.45 33.09 -29.03
CA ASN A 18 -0.77 33.90 -30.20
C ASN A 18 -1.72 33.18 -31.20
N GLY A 19 -2.66 32.39 -30.69
CA GLY A 19 -3.70 31.74 -31.50
C GLY A 19 -3.22 30.62 -32.43
N ASP A 20 -2.06 30.01 -32.14
CA ASP A 20 -1.48 28.94 -32.97
C ASP A 20 -1.67 27.56 -32.31
N ASP A 21 -2.68 26.82 -32.79
CA ASP A 21 -3.04 25.49 -32.31
C ASP A 21 -1.90 24.47 -32.44
N SER A 22 -0.96 24.68 -33.37
CA SER A 22 0.20 23.79 -33.51
C SER A 22 1.14 23.88 -32.30
N LYS A 23 1.19 25.05 -31.63
CA LYS A 23 1.95 25.22 -30.39
C LYS A 23 1.26 24.53 -29.23
N LEU A 24 -0.07 24.64 -29.14
CA LEU A 24 -0.87 23.97 -28.13
C LEU A 24 -0.67 22.45 -28.18
N GLU A 25 -0.67 21.86 -29.38
CA GLU A 25 -0.47 20.41 -29.52
C GLU A 25 0.93 19.94 -29.07
N LYS A 26 1.95 20.79 -29.25
CA LYS A 26 3.30 20.53 -28.71
C LYS A 26 3.32 20.58 -27.19
N LEU A 27 2.59 21.51 -26.58
CA LEU A 27 2.45 21.57 -25.11
C LEU A 27 1.72 20.35 -24.56
N ARG A 28 0.62 19.92 -25.19
CA ARG A 28 -0.10 18.69 -24.84
C ARG A 28 0.78 17.46 -24.92
N SER A 29 1.53 17.33 -26.01
CA SER A 29 2.49 16.23 -26.19
C SER A 29 3.56 16.23 -25.09
N THR A 30 4.06 17.41 -24.72
CA THR A 30 5.03 17.56 -23.62
C THR A 30 4.41 17.17 -22.28
N ALA A 31 3.18 17.61 -21.99
CA ALA A 31 2.47 17.23 -20.76
C ALA A 31 2.27 15.70 -20.67
N LYS A 32 1.94 15.07 -21.80
CA LYS A 32 1.79 13.61 -21.88
C LYS A 32 3.10 12.86 -21.62
N ASP A 33 4.21 13.35 -22.14
CA ASP A 33 5.54 12.76 -21.90
C ASP A 33 5.95 12.89 -20.43
N LEU A 34 5.78 14.08 -19.85
CA LEU A 34 6.05 14.33 -18.43
C LEU A 34 5.14 13.50 -17.52
N SER A 35 3.87 13.29 -17.90
CA SER A 35 2.95 12.39 -17.20
C SER A 35 3.43 10.93 -17.24
N ALA A 36 3.93 10.46 -18.38
CA ALA A 36 4.54 9.13 -18.49
C ALA A 36 5.83 9.01 -17.66
N GLU A 37 6.62 10.08 -17.59
CA GLU A 37 7.81 10.14 -16.73
C GLU A 37 7.44 10.10 -15.24
N LEU A 38 6.44 10.86 -14.79
CA LEU A 38 5.94 10.82 -13.41
C LEU A 38 5.48 9.41 -13.03
N ARG A 39 4.77 8.72 -13.93
CA ARG A 39 4.40 7.31 -13.72
C ARG A 39 5.61 6.38 -13.69
N THR A 40 6.76 6.77 -14.24
CA THR A 40 8.03 6.02 -14.17
C THR A 40 8.78 6.32 -12.88
N VAL A 41 8.80 7.59 -12.46
CA VAL A 41 9.49 8.11 -11.28
C VAL A 41 8.52 8.95 -10.43
N PRO A 42 7.62 8.30 -9.65
CA PRO A 42 6.56 9.00 -8.92
C PRO A 42 7.05 10.04 -7.92
N SER A 43 8.28 9.90 -7.39
CA SER A 43 8.87 10.84 -6.43
C SER A 43 9.02 12.27 -6.96
N LYS A 44 9.10 12.46 -8.29
CA LYS A 44 9.15 13.80 -8.91
C LYS A 44 7.86 14.60 -8.72
N THR A 45 6.74 13.93 -8.41
CA THR A 45 5.43 14.57 -8.21
C THR A 45 5.48 15.70 -7.19
N LEU A 46 6.25 15.52 -6.10
CA LEU A 46 6.33 16.51 -5.02
C LEU A 46 6.95 17.82 -5.54
N SER A 47 8.17 17.75 -6.09
CA SER A 47 8.88 18.92 -6.66
C SER A 47 8.11 19.56 -7.82
N PHE A 48 7.52 18.73 -8.69
CA PHE A 48 6.72 19.22 -9.83
C PHE A 48 5.50 20.01 -9.36
N THR A 49 4.79 19.50 -8.34
CA THR A 49 3.62 20.18 -7.77
C THR A 49 4.00 21.51 -7.15
N MET A 50 5.08 21.55 -6.37
CA MET A 50 5.54 22.78 -5.71
C MET A 50 5.99 23.86 -6.70
N VAL A 51 6.64 23.45 -7.79
CA VAL A 51 7.08 24.37 -8.85
C VAL A 51 5.91 24.86 -9.68
N ALA A 52 4.97 23.98 -10.04
CA ALA A 52 3.75 24.36 -10.73
C ALA A 52 2.93 25.36 -9.89
N ALA A 53 2.80 25.15 -8.58
CA ALA A 53 1.97 25.96 -7.69
C ALA A 53 2.50 27.37 -7.38
N ASP A 54 3.79 27.67 -7.62
CA ASP A 54 4.37 28.99 -7.31
C ASP A 54 4.61 29.86 -8.56
N PRO A 55 3.86 30.96 -8.75
CA PRO A 55 4.11 31.90 -9.85
C PRO A 55 5.45 32.62 -9.79
N SER A 56 6.06 32.70 -8.62
CA SER A 56 7.36 33.35 -8.38
C SER A 56 8.54 32.39 -8.49
N VAL A 57 8.34 31.18 -9.03
CA VAL A 57 9.43 30.20 -9.17
C VAL A 57 10.57 30.72 -10.08
N PRO A 58 11.85 30.62 -9.66
CA PRO A 58 12.96 31.07 -10.48
C PRO A 58 13.07 30.28 -11.78
N ALA A 59 13.41 30.98 -12.87
CA ALA A 59 13.61 30.35 -14.19
C ALA A 59 14.79 29.35 -14.24
N ALA A 60 15.66 29.37 -13.23
CA ALA A 60 16.80 28.45 -13.08
C ALA A 60 16.49 27.25 -12.17
N ASP A 61 15.26 27.09 -11.68
CA ASP A 61 14.88 25.94 -10.87
C ASP A 61 15.08 24.63 -11.68
N PRO A 62 15.65 23.56 -11.09
CA PRO A 62 15.92 22.31 -11.78
C PRO A 62 14.70 21.70 -12.49
N VAL A 63 13.50 21.84 -11.91
CA VAL A 63 12.26 21.33 -12.51
C VAL A 63 11.85 22.15 -13.74
N ILE A 64 12.10 23.45 -13.72
CA ILE A 64 11.85 24.32 -14.89
C ILE A 64 12.82 23.98 -16.02
N GLU A 65 14.09 23.70 -15.72
CA GLU A 65 15.05 23.23 -16.73
C GLU A 65 14.64 21.87 -17.32
N GLU A 66 14.19 20.95 -16.47
CA GLU A 66 13.71 19.64 -16.87
C GLU A 66 12.48 19.75 -17.80
N ALA A 67 11.47 20.53 -17.39
CA ALA A 67 10.29 20.77 -18.21
C ALA A 67 10.62 21.46 -19.54
N MET A 68 11.59 22.40 -19.53
CA MET A 68 12.07 23.06 -20.74
C MET A 68 12.81 22.08 -21.67
N ALA A 69 13.58 21.14 -21.11
CA ALA A 69 14.25 20.11 -21.88
C ALA A 69 13.24 19.18 -22.56
N ALA A 70 12.19 18.74 -21.83
CA ALA A 70 11.10 17.96 -22.40
C ALA A 70 10.36 18.74 -23.51
N LEU A 71 10.07 20.03 -23.27
CA LEU A 71 9.42 20.88 -24.27
C LEU A 71 10.25 21.02 -25.54
N ARG A 72 11.56 21.18 -25.44
CA ARG A 72 12.46 21.29 -26.60
C ARG A 72 12.46 20.04 -27.49
N GLN A 73 12.19 18.86 -26.93
CA GLN A 73 12.06 17.62 -27.72
C GLN A 73 10.81 17.63 -28.62
N ARG A 74 9.78 18.38 -28.24
CA ARG A 74 8.53 18.54 -29.02
C ARG A 74 8.49 19.84 -29.81
N TRP A 75 9.27 20.84 -29.39
CA TRP A 75 9.32 22.17 -29.97
C TRP A 75 10.74 22.74 -30.00
N GLU A 76 11.53 22.33 -31.00
CA GLU A 76 12.92 22.77 -31.17
C GLU A 76 13.06 24.30 -31.28
N THR A 77 12.12 24.96 -31.96
CA THR A 77 12.11 26.41 -32.19
C THR A 77 11.46 27.22 -31.06
N VAL A 78 11.25 26.65 -29.87
CA VAL A 78 10.63 27.35 -28.73
C VAL A 78 11.39 28.63 -28.33
N ALA A 79 12.71 28.66 -28.50
CA ALA A 79 13.54 29.84 -28.25
C ALA A 79 13.22 31.03 -29.17
N ASN A 80 12.61 30.77 -30.34
CA ASN A 80 12.17 31.83 -31.25
C ASN A 80 10.79 32.39 -30.86
N ALA A 81 10.03 31.65 -30.05
CA ALA A 81 8.69 32.03 -29.64
C ALA A 81 8.68 32.83 -28.32
N PHE A 82 9.72 32.69 -27.50
CA PHE A 82 9.84 33.36 -26.21
C PHE A 82 11.24 33.96 -26.05
N SER A 83 11.34 35.20 -25.59
CA SER A 83 12.61 35.91 -25.35
C SER A 83 13.40 35.39 -24.15
N GLY A 84 12.81 34.47 -23.37
CA GLY A 84 13.41 33.82 -22.21
C GLY A 84 12.69 32.49 -21.91
N ARG A 85 13.00 31.86 -20.78
CA ARG A 85 12.29 30.64 -20.38
C ARG A 85 10.83 30.98 -20.06
N PRO A 86 9.85 30.35 -20.71
CA PRO A 86 8.44 30.66 -20.51
C PRO A 86 7.90 29.98 -19.24
N VAL A 87 8.27 30.50 -18.07
CA VAL A 87 7.98 29.87 -16.77
C VAL A 87 6.49 29.54 -16.58
N ASN A 88 5.57 30.47 -16.88
CA ASN A 88 4.14 30.22 -16.74
C ASN A 88 3.61 29.13 -17.69
N VAL A 89 4.17 29.02 -18.91
CA VAL A 89 3.84 27.94 -19.84
C VAL A 89 4.29 26.60 -19.28
N LEU A 90 5.51 26.54 -18.75
CA LEU A 90 6.06 25.32 -18.16
C LEU A 90 5.28 24.92 -16.90
N ARG A 91 4.87 25.86 -16.04
CA ARG A 91 4.02 25.61 -14.87
C ARG A 91 2.67 25.02 -15.25
N ALA A 92 2.01 25.58 -16.28
CA ALA A 92 0.73 25.06 -16.78
C ALA A 92 0.87 23.63 -17.36
N VAL A 93 1.93 23.38 -18.12
CA VAL A 93 2.26 22.04 -18.64
C VAL A 93 2.54 21.05 -17.51
N LEU A 94 3.26 21.47 -16.46
CA LEU A 94 3.53 20.64 -15.28
C LEU A 94 2.25 20.26 -14.55
N LEU A 95 1.34 21.22 -14.27
CA LEU A 95 0.06 20.90 -13.63
C LEU A 95 -0.73 19.88 -14.45
N ASP A 96 -0.85 20.11 -15.76
CA ASP A 96 -1.61 19.20 -16.63
C ASP A 96 -0.99 17.80 -16.65
N ALA A 97 0.34 17.70 -16.72
CA ALA A 97 1.07 16.43 -16.62
C ALA A 97 0.81 15.70 -15.29
N ILE A 98 0.85 16.42 -14.17
CA ILE A 98 0.62 15.85 -12.83
C ILE A 98 -0.81 15.32 -12.71
N VAL A 99 -1.81 16.08 -13.13
CA VAL A 99 -3.22 15.67 -13.06
C VAL A 99 -3.47 14.47 -13.97
N GLN A 100 -2.91 14.45 -15.19
CA GLN A 100 -2.97 13.28 -16.06
C GLN A 100 -2.38 12.04 -15.38
N ALA A 101 -1.21 12.15 -14.74
CA ALA A 101 -0.57 11.04 -14.04
C ALA A 101 -1.38 10.59 -12.81
N ALA A 102 -1.92 11.52 -12.02
CA ALA A 102 -2.73 11.25 -10.83
C ALA A 102 -4.07 10.56 -11.13
N ARG A 103 -4.66 10.84 -12.30
CA ARG A 103 -5.86 10.12 -12.77
C ARG A 103 -5.59 8.62 -12.92
N GLU A 104 -4.37 8.25 -13.32
CA GLU A 104 -3.99 6.86 -13.60
C GLU A 104 -3.28 6.14 -12.45
N ASP A 105 -2.60 6.87 -11.56
CA ASP A 105 -1.81 6.30 -10.46
C ASP A 105 -2.20 6.89 -9.10
N ASP A 106 -2.67 6.05 -8.20
CA ASP A 106 -3.18 6.45 -6.88
C ASP A 106 -2.07 7.00 -5.96
N ALA A 107 -0.83 6.54 -6.11
CA ALA A 107 0.29 7.06 -5.32
C ALA A 107 0.65 8.49 -5.75
N ILE A 108 0.62 8.76 -7.05
CA ILE A 108 0.78 10.11 -7.60
C ILE A 108 -0.37 11.01 -7.16
N ALA A 109 -1.60 10.48 -7.14
CA ALA A 109 -2.78 11.21 -6.66
C ALA A 109 -2.63 11.69 -5.20
N VAL A 110 -2.22 10.79 -4.30
CA VAL A 110 -1.97 11.14 -2.88
C VAL A 110 -0.86 12.18 -2.75
N ALA A 111 0.24 12.02 -3.47
CA ALA A 111 1.35 12.95 -3.43
C ALA A 111 0.96 14.34 -3.96
N PHE A 112 0.27 14.40 -5.09
CA PHE A 112 -0.21 15.66 -5.66
C PHE A 112 -1.11 16.42 -4.68
N VAL A 113 -2.18 15.79 -4.17
CA VAL A 113 -3.14 16.45 -3.27
C VAL A 113 -2.44 16.92 -1.99
N SER A 114 -1.63 16.05 -1.38
CA SER A 114 -0.94 16.36 -0.13
C SER A 114 0.04 17.52 -0.29
N THR A 115 0.82 17.52 -1.36
CA THR A 115 1.80 18.58 -1.66
C THR A 115 1.11 19.87 -2.10
N ALA A 116 0.07 19.81 -2.95
CA ALA A 116 -0.67 20.98 -3.41
C ALA A 116 -1.36 21.69 -2.24
N ARG A 117 -1.99 20.96 -1.31
CA ARG A 117 -2.62 21.53 -0.11
C ARG A 117 -1.63 22.30 0.77
N ASN A 118 -0.37 21.89 0.78
CA ASN A 118 0.69 22.58 1.50
C ASN A 118 1.23 23.78 0.71
N ALA A 119 1.56 23.61 -0.56
CA ALA A 119 2.12 24.67 -1.40
C ALA A 119 1.13 25.84 -1.58
N LEU A 120 -0.14 25.55 -1.86
CA LEU A 120 -1.18 26.57 -2.11
C LEU A 120 -1.54 27.37 -0.85
N ALA A 121 -1.27 26.85 0.35
CA ALA A 121 -1.49 27.59 1.58
C ALA A 121 -0.52 28.79 1.74
N HIS A 122 0.58 28.79 0.98
CA HIS A 122 1.64 29.80 1.06
C HIS A 122 1.97 30.44 -0.31
N ALA A 123 1.24 30.09 -1.37
CA ALA A 123 1.44 30.63 -2.71
C ALA A 123 0.44 31.75 -3.01
N GLU A 124 0.91 32.83 -3.65
CA GLU A 124 0.05 33.86 -4.21
C GLU A 124 -0.61 33.31 -5.48
N THR A 125 -1.87 32.89 -5.43
CA THR A 125 -2.54 32.21 -6.55
C THR A 125 -3.67 33.00 -7.19
N ALA A 126 -3.72 34.33 -6.98
CA ALA A 126 -4.88 35.20 -7.23
C ALA A 126 -5.79 34.77 -8.42
N ASP A 127 -5.28 34.79 -9.65
CA ASP A 127 -6.09 34.48 -10.84
C ASP A 127 -6.12 32.98 -11.20
N GLU A 128 -5.16 32.19 -10.71
CA GLU A 128 -5.06 30.74 -10.97
C GLU A 128 -5.81 29.89 -9.92
N ALA A 129 -6.27 30.48 -8.81
CA ALA A 129 -6.85 29.79 -7.67
C ALA A 129 -8.05 28.88 -8.02
N PRO A 130 -8.99 29.27 -8.91
CA PRO A 130 -10.07 28.38 -9.34
C PRO A 130 -9.56 27.14 -10.09
N ILE A 131 -8.50 27.28 -10.86
CA ILE A 131 -7.90 26.17 -11.62
C ILE A 131 -7.29 25.16 -10.65
N TRP A 132 -6.54 25.64 -9.66
CA TRP A 132 -5.94 24.81 -8.61
C TRP A 132 -6.99 24.16 -7.72
N HIS A 133 -8.05 24.88 -7.35
CA HIS A 133 -9.14 24.34 -6.56
C HIS A 133 -9.77 23.13 -7.26
N ASP A 134 -10.14 23.26 -8.53
CA ASP A 134 -10.76 22.18 -9.27
C ASP A 134 -9.82 20.99 -9.50
N ALA A 135 -8.53 21.25 -9.79
CA ALA A 135 -7.52 20.20 -9.93
C ALA A 135 -7.37 19.38 -8.65
N VAL A 136 -7.25 20.06 -7.50
CA VAL A 136 -7.13 19.40 -6.20
C VAL A 136 -8.41 18.66 -5.86
N CYS A 137 -9.59 19.28 -6.00
CA CYS A 137 -10.88 18.66 -5.68
C CYS A 137 -11.17 17.42 -6.54
N GLU A 138 -10.83 17.44 -7.83
CA GLU A 138 -10.99 16.29 -8.72
C GLU A 138 -10.21 15.07 -8.20
N ILE A 139 -8.92 15.26 -7.93
CA ILE A 139 -8.03 14.17 -7.51
C ILE A 139 -8.30 13.76 -6.06
N GLU A 140 -8.58 14.70 -5.17
CA GLU A 140 -8.90 14.45 -3.77
C GLU A 140 -10.16 13.60 -3.63
N THR A 141 -11.21 13.84 -4.43
CA THR A 141 -12.42 13.01 -4.44
C THR A 141 -12.09 11.53 -4.73
N LYS A 142 -11.18 11.28 -5.68
CA LYS A 142 -10.71 9.92 -6.01
C LYS A 142 -9.93 9.30 -4.84
N VAL A 143 -9.00 10.05 -4.25
CA VAL A 143 -8.17 9.59 -3.13
C VAL A 143 -9.03 9.28 -1.90
N ASP A 144 -9.99 10.15 -1.58
CA ASP A 144 -10.90 9.97 -0.44
C ASP A 144 -11.82 8.76 -0.66
N ALA A 145 -12.38 8.57 -1.85
CA ALA A 145 -13.20 7.38 -2.14
C ALA A 145 -12.41 6.08 -1.94
N ARG A 146 -11.13 6.06 -2.34
CA ARG A 146 -10.24 4.92 -2.13
C ARG A 146 -9.92 4.71 -0.65
N ALA A 147 -9.64 5.79 0.08
CA ALA A 147 -9.32 5.76 1.50
C ALA A 147 -10.54 5.30 2.33
N GLU A 148 -11.73 5.84 2.08
CA GLU A 148 -12.96 5.41 2.76
C GLU A 148 -13.24 3.92 2.54
N ALA A 149 -13.01 3.40 1.34
CA ALA A 149 -13.14 1.97 1.07
C ALA A 149 -12.13 1.10 1.86
N GLU A 150 -10.91 1.58 2.08
CA GLU A 150 -9.88 0.89 2.89
C GLU A 150 -10.15 0.98 4.40
N TRP A 151 -10.86 2.00 4.83
CA TRP A 151 -11.19 2.25 6.22
C TRP A 151 -12.60 1.77 6.61
N ALA A 152 -13.44 1.37 5.67
CA ALA A 152 -14.79 0.89 5.94
C ALA A 152 -14.77 -0.37 6.82
N THR A 153 -15.70 -0.42 7.78
CA THR A 153 -16.03 -1.63 8.52
C THR A 153 -17.34 -2.15 7.93
N PRO A 154 -17.38 -3.33 7.31
CA PRO A 154 -18.60 -3.85 6.72
C PRO A 154 -19.62 -4.22 7.81
N ASP A 155 -20.91 -3.93 7.55
CA ASP A 155 -22.00 -4.25 8.47
C ASP A 155 -22.18 -5.76 8.68
N MET A 156 -21.84 -6.56 7.67
CA MET A 156 -21.87 -8.03 7.73
C MET A 156 -20.63 -8.63 7.10
N ILE A 157 -20.00 -9.57 7.80
CA ILE A 157 -18.88 -10.36 7.29
C ILE A 157 -19.44 -11.64 6.67
N SER A 158 -19.42 -11.72 5.34
CA SER A 158 -19.84 -12.92 4.62
C SER A 158 -18.63 -13.79 4.28
N VAL A 159 -18.61 -15.02 4.80
CA VAL A 159 -17.61 -16.03 4.46
C VAL A 159 -18.22 -16.97 3.42
N LYS A 160 -17.56 -17.10 2.26
CA LYS A 160 -17.99 -18.04 1.21
C LYS A 160 -18.01 -19.46 1.78
N PRO A 161 -19.05 -20.27 1.49
CA PRO A 161 -19.14 -21.65 1.96
C PRO A 161 -17.89 -22.48 1.61
N LEU A 162 -17.57 -23.47 2.45
CA LEU A 162 -16.51 -24.45 2.17
C LEU A 162 -16.81 -25.16 0.85
N GLN A 163 -15.91 -25.01 -0.12
CA GLN A 163 -15.99 -25.74 -1.38
C GLN A 163 -15.20 -27.03 -1.24
N TYR A 164 -15.90 -28.10 -0.85
CA TYR A 164 -15.37 -29.46 -0.82
C TYR A 164 -16.33 -30.39 -1.54
N LYS A 165 -15.81 -31.11 -2.55
CA LYS A 165 -16.53 -32.20 -3.20
C LYS A 165 -15.96 -33.51 -2.66
N ALA A 166 -16.81 -34.30 -1.99
CA ALA A 166 -16.42 -35.63 -1.53
C ALA A 166 -16.05 -36.52 -2.74
N PRO A 167 -14.99 -37.34 -2.62
CA PRO A 167 -14.68 -38.31 -3.65
C PRO A 167 -15.81 -39.33 -3.79
N ASP A 168 -16.09 -39.74 -5.03
CA ASP A 168 -17.03 -40.81 -5.31
C ASP A 168 -16.38 -42.15 -4.93
N PHE A 169 -16.96 -42.86 -3.97
CA PHE A 169 -16.51 -44.20 -3.62
C PHE A 169 -17.18 -45.20 -4.54
N THR A 170 -16.39 -45.91 -5.33
CA THR A 170 -16.89 -47.06 -6.10
C THR A 170 -16.72 -48.29 -5.22
N ILE A 171 -17.83 -48.88 -4.77
CA ILE A 171 -17.80 -50.16 -4.08
C ILE A 171 -17.61 -51.21 -5.18
N GLU A 172 -16.40 -51.70 -5.35
CA GLU A 172 -16.17 -52.87 -6.19
C GLU A 172 -16.78 -54.08 -5.47
N GLU A 173 -17.75 -54.72 -6.12
CA GLU A 173 -18.39 -55.92 -5.63
C GLU A 173 -17.35 -57.04 -5.65
N GLN A 174 -16.82 -57.38 -4.48
CA GLN A 174 -15.75 -58.37 -4.36
C GLN A 174 -16.32 -59.73 -4.77
N ALA A 175 -15.76 -60.34 -5.81
CA ALA A 175 -16.19 -61.65 -6.28
C ALA A 175 -16.05 -62.67 -5.15
N ILE A 176 -17.17 -63.29 -4.76
CA ILE A 176 -17.17 -64.34 -3.72
C ILE A 176 -16.26 -65.47 -4.22
N PRO A 177 -15.17 -65.81 -3.48
CA PRO A 177 -14.28 -66.87 -3.92
C PRO A 177 -15.06 -68.17 -4.09
N VAL A 178 -14.88 -68.87 -5.21
CA VAL A 178 -15.54 -70.17 -5.40
C VAL A 178 -14.60 -71.26 -4.90
N VAL A 179 -15.09 -72.14 -4.04
CA VAL A 179 -14.33 -73.30 -3.55
C VAL A 179 -13.92 -74.17 -4.74
N ASP A 180 -12.60 -74.37 -4.92
CA ASP A 180 -12.07 -75.33 -5.91
C ASP A 180 -12.35 -76.76 -5.45
N ARG A 181 -13.45 -77.31 -5.96
CA ARG A 181 -13.89 -78.67 -5.66
C ARG A 181 -12.93 -79.73 -6.18
N VAL A 182 -12.13 -79.43 -7.21
CA VAL A 182 -11.15 -80.36 -7.77
C VAL A 182 -9.95 -80.43 -6.82
N ALA A 183 -9.41 -79.29 -6.38
CA ALA A 183 -8.33 -79.25 -5.41
C ALA A 183 -8.73 -79.88 -4.06
N LEU A 184 -9.94 -79.60 -3.55
CA LEU A 184 -10.46 -80.25 -2.34
C LEU A 184 -10.55 -81.77 -2.52
N LYS A 185 -11.08 -82.24 -3.67
CA LYS A 185 -11.15 -83.68 -3.97
C LYS A 185 -9.77 -84.32 -4.04
N THR A 186 -8.78 -83.63 -4.61
CA THR A 186 -7.39 -84.12 -4.65
C THR A 186 -6.78 -84.20 -3.25
N LYS A 187 -7.03 -83.21 -2.37
CA LYS A 187 -6.60 -83.27 -0.97
C LYS A 187 -7.26 -84.42 -0.19
N LEU A 188 -8.50 -84.76 -0.53
CA LEU A 188 -9.24 -85.89 0.05
C LEU A 188 -8.84 -87.25 -0.57
N GLN A 189 -8.23 -87.25 -1.76
CA GLN A 189 -7.68 -88.44 -2.41
C GLN A 189 -6.28 -88.73 -1.90
N ILE A 190 -6.20 -89.33 -0.72
CA ILE A 190 -4.94 -89.85 -0.17
C ILE A 190 -4.84 -91.33 -0.58
N PRO A 191 -3.67 -91.82 -1.05
CA PRO A 191 -3.47 -93.24 -1.27
C PRO A 191 -3.64 -93.99 0.06
N TYR A 192 -4.54 -94.97 0.06
CA TYR A 192 -4.77 -95.88 1.18
C TYR A 192 -3.43 -96.46 1.67
N PRO A 193 -3.01 -96.21 2.93
CA PRO A 193 -2.04 -97.09 3.55
C PRO A 193 -2.74 -98.44 3.71
N SER A 194 -2.04 -99.52 3.40
CA SER A 194 -2.52 -100.88 3.60
C SER A 194 -2.71 -101.17 5.11
N HIS A 195 -3.73 -100.59 5.72
CA HIS A 195 -4.19 -100.99 7.04
C HIS A 195 -4.98 -102.28 6.85
N HIS A 196 -4.41 -103.37 7.34
CA HIS A 196 -5.07 -104.66 7.39
C HIS A 196 -6.47 -104.50 7.99
N GLN A 197 -7.46 -105.16 7.38
CA GLN A 197 -8.92 -104.99 7.52
C GLN A 197 -9.53 -105.20 8.92
N ASN A 198 -8.74 -105.14 10.01
CA ASN A 198 -9.17 -105.57 11.35
C ASN A 198 -9.24 -104.47 12.42
N ASN A 199 -9.08 -103.18 12.10
CA ASN A 199 -9.27 -102.12 13.11
C ASN A 199 -10.05 -100.90 12.58
N PRO A 200 -11.39 -101.02 12.44
CA PRO A 200 -12.23 -99.95 11.92
C PRO A 200 -12.23 -98.68 12.79
N GLN A 201 -11.96 -98.79 14.10
CA GLN A 201 -11.93 -97.62 15.00
C GLN A 201 -10.73 -96.69 14.76
N GLY A 202 -9.54 -97.24 14.46
CA GLY A 202 -8.35 -96.43 14.14
C GLY A 202 -8.46 -95.70 12.80
N TRP A 203 -9.07 -96.34 11.80
CA TRP A 203 -9.32 -95.72 10.50
C TRP A 203 -10.28 -94.53 10.61
N VAL A 204 -11.36 -94.65 11.39
CA VAL A 204 -12.32 -93.56 11.58
C VAL A 204 -11.67 -92.33 12.22
N GLN A 205 -10.75 -92.51 13.18
CA GLN A 205 -10.04 -91.41 13.81
C GLN A 205 -9.09 -90.71 12.82
N GLU A 206 -8.24 -91.45 12.11
CA GLU A 206 -7.32 -90.85 11.14
C GLU A 206 -8.04 -90.21 9.94
N PHE A 207 -9.15 -90.80 9.51
CA PHE A 207 -9.99 -90.22 8.46
C PHE A 207 -10.61 -88.89 8.93
N SER A 208 -11.18 -88.87 10.14
CA SER A 208 -11.79 -87.68 10.72
C SER A 208 -10.79 -86.52 10.84
N ASP A 209 -9.58 -86.79 11.34
CA ASP A 209 -8.55 -85.76 11.51
C ASP A 209 -8.08 -85.19 10.17
N ARG A 210 -7.87 -86.04 9.16
CA ARG A 210 -7.39 -85.62 7.83
C ARG A 210 -8.46 -84.87 7.02
N VAL A 211 -9.71 -85.32 7.07
CA VAL A 211 -10.82 -84.62 6.41
C VAL A 211 -11.06 -83.27 7.07
N SER A 212 -10.99 -83.21 8.41
CA SER A 212 -11.13 -81.95 9.15
C SER A 212 -10.00 -80.97 8.81
N ALA A 213 -8.75 -81.44 8.68
CA ALA A 213 -7.63 -80.62 8.23
C ALA A 213 -7.79 -80.13 6.78
N ALA A 214 -8.22 -80.99 5.85
CA ALA A 214 -8.43 -80.61 4.46
C ALA A 214 -9.56 -79.60 4.27
N ILE A 215 -10.64 -79.72 5.05
CA ILE A 215 -11.73 -78.75 5.09
C ILE A 215 -11.26 -77.44 5.74
N GLY A 216 -10.53 -77.53 6.85
CA GLY A 216 -9.93 -76.39 7.55
C GLY A 216 -9.04 -75.56 6.62
N ASP A 217 -8.14 -76.20 5.89
CA ASP A 217 -7.28 -75.56 4.89
C ASP A 217 -8.08 -74.76 3.84
N VAL A 218 -9.17 -75.35 3.33
CA VAL A 218 -10.01 -74.71 2.31
C VAL A 218 -10.79 -73.54 2.89
N ILE A 219 -11.25 -73.64 4.13
CA ILE A 219 -11.91 -72.54 4.85
C ILE A 219 -10.91 -71.42 5.13
N ASP A 220 -9.69 -71.74 5.55
CA ASP A 220 -8.62 -70.76 5.82
C ASP A 220 -8.17 -70.05 4.53
N GLU A 221 -8.10 -70.77 3.41
CA GLU A 221 -7.81 -70.21 2.09
C GLU A 221 -8.94 -69.32 1.56
N PHE A 222 -10.19 -69.75 1.77
CA PHE A 222 -11.38 -68.94 1.47
C PHE A 222 -11.42 -67.68 2.33
N ALA A 223 -11.11 -67.78 3.63
CA ALA A 223 -11.06 -66.64 4.55
C ALA A 223 -9.97 -65.63 4.15
N LYS A 224 -8.81 -66.10 3.67
CA LYS A 224 -7.75 -65.23 3.12
C LYS A 224 -8.21 -64.46 1.88
N GLY A 225 -9.09 -65.05 1.07
CA GLY A 225 -9.66 -64.40 -0.13
C GLY A 225 -10.77 -63.38 0.15
N ILE A 226 -11.32 -63.34 1.36
CA ILE A 226 -12.42 -62.43 1.76
C ILE A 226 -11.91 -61.19 2.50
N VAL A 227 -10.61 -61.09 2.81
CA VAL A 227 -10.06 -59.89 3.45
C VAL A 227 -10.27 -58.70 2.51
N PRO A 228 -11.14 -57.73 2.85
CA PRO A 228 -11.34 -56.56 2.01
C PRO A 228 -10.02 -55.79 1.96
N ALA A 229 -9.65 -55.29 0.78
CA ALA A 229 -8.52 -54.38 0.69
C ALA A 229 -8.79 -53.17 1.63
N PRO A 230 -7.84 -52.77 2.48
CA PRO A 230 -8.04 -51.62 3.35
C PRO A 230 -8.31 -50.37 2.50
N ILE A 231 -9.44 -49.71 2.77
CA ILE A 231 -9.81 -48.46 2.09
C ILE A 231 -8.81 -47.38 2.52
N ASP A 232 -8.07 -46.83 1.56
CA ASP A 232 -7.14 -45.75 1.83
C ASP A 232 -7.87 -44.40 1.99
N PHE A 233 -8.01 -43.96 3.23
CA PHE A 233 -8.57 -42.66 3.56
C PHE A 233 -7.54 -41.53 3.51
N SER A 234 -6.24 -41.81 3.35
CA SER A 234 -5.19 -40.80 3.45
C SER A 234 -5.39 -39.66 2.44
N THR A 235 -5.77 -39.98 1.21
CA THR A 235 -5.99 -38.99 0.14
C THR A 235 -7.28 -38.17 0.35
N PRO A 236 -8.46 -38.78 0.58
CA PRO A 236 -9.67 -38.03 0.96
C PRO A 236 -9.47 -37.15 2.20
N SER A 237 -8.84 -37.66 3.25
CA SER A 237 -8.58 -36.91 4.48
C SER A 237 -7.59 -35.76 4.26
N SER A 238 -6.54 -35.96 3.46
CA SER A 238 -5.61 -34.87 3.09
C SER A 238 -6.29 -33.77 2.29
N ASN A 239 -7.15 -34.15 1.34
CA ASN A 239 -7.89 -33.19 0.52
C ASN A 239 -8.91 -32.39 1.34
N LEU A 240 -9.63 -33.06 2.26
CA LEU A 240 -10.51 -32.38 3.21
C LEU A 240 -9.73 -31.42 4.10
N ALA A 241 -8.61 -31.86 4.68
CA ALA A 241 -7.76 -31.02 5.53
C ALA A 241 -7.29 -29.76 4.78
N LYS A 242 -6.82 -29.90 3.53
CA LYS A 242 -6.43 -28.76 2.68
C LYS A 242 -7.60 -27.81 2.41
N ALA A 243 -8.78 -28.35 2.08
CA ALA A 243 -9.96 -27.53 1.82
C ALA A 243 -10.41 -26.76 3.07
N VAL A 244 -10.39 -27.41 4.23
CA VAL A 244 -10.70 -26.79 5.52
C VAL A 244 -9.67 -25.70 5.86
N SER A 245 -8.37 -25.98 5.79
CA SER A 245 -7.33 -24.97 6.04
C SER A 245 -7.49 -23.76 5.12
N ALA A 246 -7.66 -23.97 3.82
CA ALA A 246 -7.84 -22.87 2.87
C ALA A 246 -9.13 -22.07 3.13
N HIS A 247 -10.20 -22.71 3.61
CA HIS A 247 -11.43 -22.01 3.99
C HIS A 247 -11.24 -21.21 5.29
N VAL A 248 -10.59 -21.77 6.30
CA VAL A 248 -10.28 -21.08 7.56
C VAL A 248 -9.37 -19.88 7.31
N ASP A 249 -8.33 -20.02 6.48
CA ASP A 249 -7.44 -18.92 6.11
C ASP A 249 -8.19 -17.78 5.42
N LYS A 250 -9.09 -18.11 4.47
CA LYS A 250 -9.94 -17.12 3.80
C LYS A 250 -10.93 -16.47 4.77
N ALA A 251 -11.53 -17.24 5.67
CA ALA A 251 -12.44 -16.72 6.68
C ALA A 251 -11.70 -15.74 7.61
N LEU A 252 -10.55 -16.14 8.16
CA LEU A 252 -9.70 -15.30 9.01
C LEU A 252 -9.26 -14.03 8.29
N ALA A 253 -8.85 -14.13 7.02
CA ALA A 253 -8.49 -12.96 6.21
C ALA A 253 -9.68 -12.02 6.02
N SER A 254 -10.89 -12.54 5.74
CA SER A 254 -12.10 -11.73 5.63
C SER A 254 -12.45 -11.04 6.96
N PHE A 255 -12.35 -11.75 8.08
CA PHE A 255 -12.62 -11.19 9.41
C PHE A 255 -11.58 -10.13 9.78
N SER A 256 -10.29 -10.43 9.64
CA SER A 256 -9.20 -9.49 9.95
C SER A 256 -9.25 -8.25 9.06
N GLY A 257 -9.53 -8.41 7.76
CA GLY A 257 -9.72 -7.28 6.85
C GLY A 257 -10.92 -6.42 7.24
N ALA A 258 -12.05 -7.05 7.60
CA ALA A 258 -13.26 -6.35 8.02
C ALA A 258 -13.10 -5.60 9.34
N THR A 259 -12.31 -6.10 10.29
CA THR A 259 -12.10 -5.45 11.59
C THR A 259 -10.89 -4.51 11.62
N ALA A 260 -10.02 -4.52 10.60
CA ALA A 260 -8.85 -3.66 10.52
C ALA A 260 -9.20 -2.16 10.63
N GLY A 261 -10.26 -1.72 9.96
CA GLY A 261 -10.74 -0.33 10.05
C GLY A 261 -11.18 0.07 11.46
N LEU A 262 -11.84 -0.83 12.19
CA LEU A 262 -12.24 -0.60 13.58
C LEU A 262 -11.02 -0.57 14.51
N GLN A 263 -10.12 -1.56 14.39
CA GLN A 263 -8.91 -1.64 15.20
C GLN A 263 -8.04 -0.39 15.04
N ARG A 264 -7.86 0.10 13.81
CA ARG A 264 -7.13 1.36 13.56
C ARG A 264 -7.77 2.54 14.29
N ARG A 265 -9.09 2.75 14.14
CA ARG A 265 -9.79 3.85 14.81
C ARG A 265 -9.67 3.77 16.33
N THR A 266 -9.80 2.58 16.92
CA THR A 266 -9.61 2.38 18.37
C THR A 266 -8.18 2.67 18.81
N ASN A 267 -7.17 2.22 18.04
CA ASN A 267 -5.78 2.51 18.33
C ASN A 267 -5.49 4.03 18.27
N LEU A 268 -6.03 4.73 17.28
CA LEU A 268 -5.88 6.17 17.15
C LEU A 268 -6.52 6.92 18.32
N LEU A 269 -7.72 6.50 18.76
CA LEU A 269 -8.35 7.06 19.96
C LEU A 269 -7.48 6.85 21.20
N TRP A 270 -6.96 5.63 21.40
CA TRP A 270 -6.04 5.36 22.50
C TRP A 270 -4.78 6.23 22.44
N TRP A 271 -4.17 6.37 21.26
CA TRP A 271 -2.99 7.20 21.05
C TRP A 271 -3.26 8.67 21.38
N LYS A 272 -4.40 9.22 20.94
CA LYS A 272 -4.82 10.59 21.27
C LYS A 272 -5.02 10.77 22.77
N GLU A 273 -5.69 9.84 23.46
CA GLU A 273 -5.96 9.97 24.89
C GLU A 273 -4.72 9.74 25.76
N ALA A 274 -3.81 8.85 25.34
CA ALA A 274 -2.58 8.57 26.05
C ALA A 274 -1.54 9.71 25.93
N LEU A 275 -1.64 10.53 24.86
CA LEU A 275 -0.69 11.60 24.52
C LEU A 275 0.78 11.16 24.67
N TYR A 276 1.09 9.96 24.20
CA TYR A 276 2.41 9.36 24.31
C TYR A 276 3.00 9.11 22.93
N SER A 277 4.27 9.46 22.73
CA SER A 277 5.01 9.21 21.50
C SER A 277 5.65 7.82 21.51
N PRO A 278 5.23 6.89 20.63
CA PRO A 278 5.93 5.63 20.42
C PRO A 278 7.35 5.86 19.87
N SER A 279 7.55 6.83 18.97
CA SER A 279 8.87 7.10 18.37
C SER A 279 9.90 7.66 19.35
N ALA A 280 9.47 8.54 20.26
CA ALA A 280 10.38 9.18 21.21
C ALA A 280 10.39 8.48 22.60
N HIS A 281 9.45 7.58 22.86
CA HIS A 281 9.24 6.91 24.15
C HIS A 281 9.01 7.87 25.33
N GLN A 282 8.30 8.96 25.11
CA GLN A 282 7.98 9.97 26.14
C GLN A 282 6.61 10.63 25.87
N SER A 283 6.04 11.26 26.89
CA SER A 283 4.78 11.99 26.80
C SER A 283 4.92 13.23 25.91
N TYR A 284 3.97 13.49 25.01
CA TYR A 284 3.94 14.73 24.22
C TYR A 284 3.80 15.97 25.11
N LEU A 285 3.21 15.83 26.30
CA LEU A 285 3.03 16.91 27.27
C LEU A 285 4.36 17.36 27.90
N GLU A 286 5.40 16.54 27.84
CA GLU A 286 6.74 16.83 28.37
C GLU A 286 7.66 17.44 27.29
N MET A 287 7.15 17.65 26.09
CA MET A 287 7.89 18.19 24.94
C MET A 287 7.43 19.62 24.62
N PRO A 288 8.28 20.44 23.98
CA PRO A 288 7.82 21.71 23.45
C PRO A 288 6.85 21.48 22.28
N VAL A 289 5.84 22.36 22.19
CA VAL A 289 4.56 22.08 21.50
C VAL A 289 4.73 21.83 20.01
N PHE A 290 5.65 22.53 19.35
CA PHE A 290 5.90 22.36 17.92
C PHE A 290 6.62 21.06 17.57
N GLN A 291 7.56 20.63 18.41
CA GLN A 291 8.25 19.36 18.24
C GLN A 291 7.33 18.20 18.61
N ALA A 292 6.51 18.35 19.66
CA ALA A 292 5.44 17.41 19.98
C ALA A 292 4.49 17.23 18.79
N SER A 293 4.03 18.33 18.19
CA SER A 293 3.19 18.31 16.98
C SER A 293 3.87 17.60 15.78
N ALA A 294 5.16 17.85 15.56
CA ALA A 294 5.91 17.15 14.51
C ALA A 294 6.03 15.65 14.76
N LEU A 295 6.28 15.24 16.01
CA LEU A 295 6.27 13.82 16.39
C LEU A 295 4.89 13.21 16.32
N MET A 296 3.83 13.94 16.68
CA MET A 296 2.46 13.46 16.49
C MET A 296 2.14 13.19 15.02
N ALA A 297 2.66 14.02 14.11
CA ALA A 297 2.55 13.79 12.68
C ALA A 297 3.27 12.50 12.24
N LEU A 298 4.49 12.25 12.75
CA LEU A 298 5.24 11.02 12.51
C LEU A 298 4.55 9.78 13.08
N ASP A 299 4.17 9.82 14.35
CA ASP A 299 3.58 8.70 15.06
C ASP A 299 2.20 8.35 14.47
N LEU A 300 1.42 9.35 14.06
CA LEU A 300 0.19 9.11 13.32
C LEU A 300 0.49 8.49 11.95
N HIS A 301 1.47 9.03 11.23
CA HIS A 301 1.93 8.50 9.96
C HIS A 301 2.23 7.00 10.09
N GLU A 302 3.07 6.57 11.02
CA GLU A 302 3.40 5.14 11.19
C GLU A 302 2.20 4.24 11.54
N GLN A 303 1.15 4.79 12.14
CA GLN A 303 -0.05 4.04 12.51
C GLN A 303 -1.11 3.92 11.40
N VAL A 304 -1.05 4.78 10.37
CA VAL A 304 -2.07 4.83 9.30
C VAL A 304 -1.52 4.36 7.95
N PRO A 305 -2.36 3.75 7.09
CA PRO A 305 -1.95 3.43 5.72
C PRO A 305 -1.69 4.69 4.87
N THR A 306 -1.04 4.49 3.72
CA THR A 306 -0.77 5.56 2.74
C THR A 306 -2.05 6.30 2.33
N PHE A 307 -3.15 5.56 2.14
CA PHE A 307 -4.47 6.13 1.86
C PHE A 307 -5.21 6.35 3.17
N SER A 308 -5.27 7.61 3.60
CA SER A 308 -5.96 8.02 4.82
C SER A 308 -7.05 9.02 4.47
N PRO A 309 -8.29 8.85 4.98
CA PRO A 309 -9.38 9.76 4.67
C PRO A 309 -9.12 11.15 5.29
N ALA A 310 -9.76 12.18 4.76
CA ALA A 310 -9.66 13.56 5.28
C ALA A 310 -9.91 13.66 6.80
N SER A 311 -10.75 12.78 7.35
CA SER A 311 -11.02 12.68 8.79
C SER A 311 -9.77 12.39 9.64
N VAL A 312 -8.76 11.71 9.11
CA VAL A 312 -7.48 11.46 9.81
C VAL A 312 -6.68 12.75 9.99
N SER A 313 -6.65 13.62 8.98
CA SER A 313 -5.99 14.93 9.10
C SER A 313 -6.73 15.83 10.09
N ALA A 314 -8.07 15.79 10.10
CA ALA A 314 -8.86 16.50 11.10
C ALA A 314 -8.61 15.94 12.52
N PHE A 315 -8.52 14.63 12.65
CA PHE A 315 -8.18 13.96 13.91
C PHE A 315 -6.81 14.39 14.44
N LEU A 316 -5.78 14.47 13.59
CA LEU A 316 -4.47 14.98 13.97
C LEU A 316 -4.54 16.39 14.55
N LYS A 317 -5.28 17.30 13.88
CA LYS A 317 -5.45 18.68 14.36
C LYS A 317 -6.08 18.71 15.75
N GLU A 318 -7.15 17.94 15.98
CA GLU A 318 -7.78 17.86 17.29
C GLU A 318 -6.88 17.23 18.34
N ALA A 319 -6.05 16.24 17.97
CA ALA A 319 -5.08 15.64 18.89
C ALA A 319 -3.99 16.65 19.28
N ILE A 320 -3.46 17.42 18.34
CA ILE A 320 -2.47 18.49 18.62
C ILE A 320 -3.07 19.58 19.51
N ARG A 321 -4.36 19.90 19.36
CA ARG A 321 -5.05 20.87 20.22
C ARG A 321 -5.17 20.44 21.68
N CYS A 322 -4.96 19.16 22.00
CA CYS A 322 -4.89 18.68 23.38
C CYS A 322 -3.55 19.05 24.06
N LEU A 323 -2.54 19.50 23.31
CA LEU A 323 -1.27 19.96 23.86
C LEU A 323 -1.44 21.31 24.59
N PRO A 324 -0.61 21.58 25.62
CA PRO A 324 -0.65 22.86 26.32
C PRO A 324 -0.34 24.00 25.35
N THR A 325 -1.01 25.14 25.54
CA THR A 325 -0.67 26.36 24.81
C THR A 325 0.64 26.94 25.34
N GLU A 326 1.52 27.38 24.44
CA GLU A 326 2.74 28.07 24.87
C GLU A 326 2.37 29.37 25.59
N SER A 327 2.64 29.43 26.89
CA SER A 327 2.46 30.63 27.69
C SER A 327 3.62 31.60 27.42
N GLY A 328 3.38 32.67 26.66
CA GLY A 328 4.31 33.81 26.56
C GLY A 328 4.91 34.13 25.19
N GLY A 329 4.47 33.51 24.09
CA GLY A 329 4.90 33.90 22.74
C GLY A 329 4.11 35.09 22.21
N GLU A 330 4.78 36.20 21.87
CA GLU A 330 4.20 37.25 21.03
C GLU A 330 3.76 36.62 19.70
N GLY A 331 2.45 36.56 19.42
CA GLY A 331 1.93 36.08 18.13
C GLY A 331 0.91 34.94 18.14
N ASN A 332 -0.03 34.89 19.09
CA ASN A 332 -1.14 33.90 19.10
C ASN A 332 -0.69 32.43 18.99
N GLY A 333 0.50 32.09 19.50
CA GLY A 333 1.03 30.72 19.42
C GLY A 333 1.51 30.31 18.02
N ARG A 334 1.84 31.27 17.14
CA ARG A 334 2.44 31.01 15.83
C ARG A 334 3.96 31.19 15.87
N ARG A 335 4.69 30.40 15.09
CA ARG A 335 6.14 30.53 14.91
C ARG A 335 6.52 30.52 13.44
N ASN A 336 7.65 31.14 13.12
CA ASN A 336 8.12 31.19 11.74
C ASN A 336 8.72 29.84 11.31
N ILE A 337 8.50 29.46 10.06
CA ILE A 337 8.90 28.14 9.55
C ILE A 337 10.42 27.94 9.63
N ALA A 338 11.23 28.98 9.45
CA ALA A 338 12.67 28.88 9.56
C ALA A 338 13.12 28.42 10.96
N ALA A 339 12.49 28.92 12.04
CA ALA A 339 12.78 28.43 13.39
C ALA A 339 12.28 26.99 13.58
N LEU A 340 11.08 26.66 13.08
CA LEU A 340 10.51 25.31 13.18
C LEU A 340 11.40 24.25 12.52
N VAL A 341 11.88 24.52 11.30
CA VAL A 341 12.82 23.64 10.59
C VAL A 341 14.13 23.53 11.37
N ARG A 342 14.69 24.63 11.88
CA ARG A 342 15.92 24.62 12.67
C ARG A 342 15.77 23.77 13.94
N GLU A 343 14.69 23.96 14.67
CA GLU A 343 14.39 23.22 15.90
C GLU A 343 14.18 21.72 15.62
N ALA A 344 13.46 21.37 14.55
CA ALA A 344 13.29 19.99 14.12
C ALA A 344 14.62 19.32 13.72
N LYS A 345 15.58 20.10 13.20
CA LYS A 345 16.92 19.62 12.86
C LYS A 345 17.80 19.36 14.09
N THR A 346 17.67 20.17 15.15
CA THR A 346 18.58 20.14 16.30
C THR A 346 18.06 19.37 17.51
N ALA A 347 16.75 19.29 17.71
CA ALA A 347 16.17 18.64 18.89
C ALA A 347 16.53 17.15 18.95
N VAL A 348 16.97 16.67 20.12
CA VAL A 348 17.47 15.29 20.30
C VAL A 348 16.38 14.26 20.00
N PHE A 349 15.20 14.44 20.59
CA PHE A 349 14.05 13.54 20.44
C PHE A 349 13.38 13.60 19.06
N MET A 350 13.80 14.51 18.17
CA MET A 350 13.38 14.55 16.76
C MET A 350 14.21 13.63 15.86
N GLN A 351 15.15 12.86 16.41
CA GLN A 351 15.97 11.92 15.64
C GLN A 351 15.15 10.90 14.84
N PRO A 352 14.08 10.28 15.37
CA PRO A 352 13.24 9.34 14.61
C PRO A 352 12.61 10.02 13.38
N PHE A 353 12.11 11.25 13.56
CA PHE A 353 11.55 12.05 12.48
C PHE A 353 12.58 12.30 11.38
N ARG A 354 13.77 12.78 11.75
CA ARG A 354 14.85 13.05 10.78
C ARG A 354 15.27 11.79 10.02
N ALA A 355 15.40 10.67 10.74
CA ALA A 355 15.77 9.41 10.14
C ALA A 355 14.75 8.95 9.09
N LEU A 356 13.45 8.99 9.41
CA LEU A 356 12.40 8.61 8.45
C LEU A 356 12.30 9.59 7.28
N ALA A 357 12.35 10.90 7.56
CA ALA A 357 12.34 11.94 6.54
C ALA A 357 13.51 11.78 5.54
N GLY A 358 14.71 11.46 6.05
CA GLY A 358 15.89 11.20 5.24
C GLY A 358 15.81 9.92 4.41
N GLN A 359 15.04 8.92 4.84
CA GLN A 359 14.78 7.70 4.06
C GLN A 359 13.79 7.94 2.92
N TYR A 360 12.78 8.78 3.14
CA TYR A 360 11.72 9.01 2.14
C TYR A 360 12.08 10.02 1.07
N THR A 361 12.97 10.96 1.36
CA THR A 361 13.28 12.05 0.45
C THR A 361 14.75 12.02 0.05
N PRO A 362 15.10 12.44 -1.18
CA PRO A 362 16.49 12.66 -1.55
C PRO A 362 17.03 13.96 -0.90
N VAL A 363 18.34 14.14 -0.99
CA VAL A 363 19.00 15.41 -0.63
C VAL A 363 18.38 16.56 -1.46
N PRO A 364 18.07 17.71 -0.85
CA PRO A 364 17.44 18.83 -1.55
C PRO A 364 18.39 19.44 -2.60
N VAL A 365 17.96 19.47 -3.87
CA VAL A 365 18.69 20.07 -5.00
C VAL A 365 17.95 21.29 -5.59
N GLY A 366 16.64 21.38 -5.38
CA GLY A 366 15.77 22.47 -5.80
C GLY A 366 14.51 22.46 -4.94
N ARG A 367 13.42 23.08 -5.42
CA ARG A 367 12.16 23.11 -4.69
C ARG A 367 11.63 21.71 -4.38
N GLY A 368 11.39 21.46 -3.10
CA GLY A 368 10.95 20.18 -2.58
C GLY A 368 10.38 20.29 -1.17
N PRO A 369 9.92 19.17 -0.60
CA PRO A 369 9.20 19.17 0.67
C PRO A 369 10.11 19.56 1.84
N LEU A 370 9.56 20.22 2.87
CA LEU A 370 10.31 20.62 4.08
C LEU A 370 10.95 19.44 4.80
N ILE A 371 10.32 18.25 4.79
CA ILE A 371 10.89 17.05 5.39
C ILE A 371 12.26 16.69 4.77
N SER A 372 12.56 17.07 3.52
CA SER A 372 13.89 16.85 2.92
C SER A 372 14.96 17.71 3.59
N LEU A 373 14.64 18.95 3.96
CA LEU A 373 15.54 19.85 4.68
C LEU A 373 15.75 19.39 6.13
N ILE A 374 14.73 18.81 6.74
CA ILE A 374 14.78 18.26 8.11
C ILE A 374 15.61 16.97 8.14
N GLY A 375 15.42 16.08 7.16
CA GLY A 375 16.08 14.78 7.10
C GLY A 375 17.55 14.81 6.67
N HIS A 376 17.92 15.73 5.77
CA HIS A 376 19.28 15.77 5.16
C HIS A 376 20.11 16.99 5.52
N GLY A 377 19.53 18.02 6.14
CA GLY A 377 20.25 19.24 6.44
C GLY A 377 21.14 19.11 7.68
N HIS A 378 22.45 18.91 7.52
CA HIS A 378 23.41 19.26 8.58
C HIS A 378 23.94 20.69 8.44
N ASP A 379 23.78 21.31 7.26
CA ASP A 379 24.28 22.65 6.98
C ASP A 379 23.31 23.75 7.44
N PHE A 380 23.85 24.79 8.08
CA PHE A 380 23.15 26.01 8.47
C PHE A 380 22.66 26.82 7.25
N VAL A 381 23.35 26.69 6.10
CA VAL A 381 23.04 27.42 4.86
C VAL A 381 21.65 27.10 4.33
N ALA A 382 21.16 25.85 4.50
CA ALA A 382 19.81 25.45 4.11
C ALA A 382 18.69 26.06 4.98
N THR A 383 19.04 26.71 6.09
CA THR A 383 18.11 27.44 6.97
C THR A 383 18.26 28.97 6.85
N GLU A 384 19.12 29.46 5.96
CA GLU A 384 19.15 30.87 5.61
C GLU A 384 17.87 31.27 4.84
N PRO A 385 17.37 32.49 5.05
CA PRO A 385 16.14 33.03 4.43
C PRO A 385 15.96 32.68 2.95
N THR A 386 16.99 33.01 2.17
CA THR A 386 17.02 32.92 0.71
C THR A 386 17.11 31.48 0.24
N SER A 387 17.88 30.65 0.94
CA SER A 387 18.01 29.22 0.69
C SER A 387 16.73 28.47 1.02
N LEU A 388 16.04 28.83 2.11
CA LEU A 388 14.78 28.19 2.51
C LEU A 388 13.70 28.41 1.45
N ARG A 389 13.51 29.66 0.98
CA ARG A 389 12.54 29.95 -0.09
C ARG A 389 12.92 29.25 -1.40
N ALA A 390 14.21 29.19 -1.75
CA ALA A 390 14.67 28.50 -2.94
C ALA A 390 14.44 26.98 -2.88
N LEU A 391 14.59 26.35 -1.71
CA LEU A 391 14.51 24.89 -1.56
C LEU A 391 13.11 24.38 -1.17
N SER A 392 12.28 25.20 -0.53
CA SER A 392 10.94 24.79 -0.07
C SER A 392 9.79 25.54 -0.73
N GLY A 393 10.08 26.66 -1.41
CA GLY A 393 9.04 27.53 -1.94
C GLY A 393 8.20 28.25 -0.89
N VAL A 394 8.48 28.08 0.39
CA VAL A 394 7.79 28.80 1.47
C VAL A 394 8.66 29.97 1.95
N ASP A 395 8.03 31.10 2.22
CA ASP A 395 8.73 32.26 2.77
C ASP A 395 9.19 32.01 4.22
N GLU A 396 10.34 32.54 4.60
CA GLU A 396 10.86 32.38 5.96
C GLU A 396 10.00 33.07 7.04
N SER A 397 9.28 34.12 6.67
CA SER A 397 8.38 34.86 7.56
C SER A 397 6.99 34.22 7.62
N ALA A 398 6.75 33.13 6.88
CA ALA A 398 5.51 32.38 6.99
C ALA A 398 5.39 31.82 8.41
N MET A 399 4.24 32.12 9.04
CA MET A 399 3.94 31.77 10.42
C MET A 399 2.98 30.58 10.45
N MET A 400 3.25 29.59 11.30
CA MET A 400 2.40 28.42 11.50
C MET A 400 2.03 28.25 12.97
N THR A 401 0.79 27.84 13.24
CA THR A 401 0.38 27.26 14.52
C THR A 401 0.90 25.82 14.66
N PRO A 402 0.87 25.21 15.85
CA PRO A 402 1.25 23.81 16.01
C PRO A 402 0.42 22.85 15.17
N ASP A 403 -0.90 23.08 15.03
CA ASP A 403 -1.77 22.20 14.24
C ASP A 403 -1.56 22.36 12.72
N GLU A 404 -1.25 23.57 12.26
CA GLU A 404 -0.81 23.84 10.88
C GLU A 404 0.49 23.08 10.60
N TRP A 405 1.49 23.22 11.48
CA TRP A 405 2.81 22.57 11.34
C TRP A 405 2.72 21.04 11.32
N GLY A 406 2.03 20.43 12.28
CA GLY A 406 1.88 18.97 12.34
C GLY A 406 1.12 18.42 11.14
N THR A 407 0.03 19.09 10.72
CA THR A 407 -0.72 18.69 9.52
C THR A 407 0.13 18.82 8.25
N PHE A 408 0.92 19.89 8.16
CA PHE A 408 1.83 20.12 7.04
C PHE A 408 2.83 18.98 6.90
N LEU A 409 3.52 18.63 7.99
CA LEU A 409 4.50 17.54 8.02
C LEU A 409 3.84 16.17 7.76
N PHE A 410 2.67 15.91 8.32
CA PHE A 410 1.93 14.66 8.09
C PHE A 410 1.64 14.46 6.60
N ARG A 411 1.17 15.50 5.91
CA ARG A 411 0.91 15.44 4.46
C ARG A 411 2.17 15.18 3.66
N GLU A 412 3.29 15.83 3.99
CA GLU A 412 4.55 15.57 3.30
C GLU A 412 5.05 14.14 3.52
N LEU A 413 4.92 13.61 4.74
CA LEU A 413 5.24 12.22 5.04
C LEU A 413 4.35 11.26 4.24
N GLN A 414 3.04 11.49 4.16
CA GLN A 414 2.12 10.68 3.35
C GLN A 414 2.48 10.74 1.86
N ALA A 415 2.76 11.93 1.33
CA ALA A 415 3.18 12.12 -0.07
C ALA A 415 4.48 11.37 -0.39
N ALA A 416 5.46 11.48 0.51
CA ALA A 416 6.76 10.85 0.32
C ALA A 416 6.66 9.32 0.47
N ARG A 417 5.86 8.79 1.40
CA ARG A 417 5.61 7.34 1.48
C ARG A 417 4.91 6.80 0.24
N ALA A 418 3.89 7.50 -0.25
CA ALA A 418 3.16 7.09 -1.45
C ALA A 418 4.10 6.90 -2.65
N THR A 419 5.05 7.83 -2.82
CA THR A 419 5.94 7.85 -3.99
C THR A 419 7.24 7.07 -3.81
N SER A 420 7.71 6.87 -2.58
CA SER A 420 8.88 6.03 -2.27
C SER A 420 8.57 4.53 -2.36
N ALA A 421 7.40 4.08 -1.91
CA ALA A 421 7.02 2.67 -1.92
C ALA A 421 7.00 2.04 -3.33
N ASN A 422 6.72 2.84 -4.37
CA ASN A 422 6.69 2.37 -5.76
C ASN A 422 8.07 2.11 -6.39
N SER A 423 9.15 2.56 -5.76
CA SER A 423 10.52 2.27 -6.21
C SER A 423 10.93 0.80 -5.96
N GLY A 424 10.44 0.20 -4.87
CA GLY A 424 10.74 -1.19 -4.49
C GLY A 424 9.92 -2.26 -5.24
N ALA A 425 8.68 -1.95 -5.64
CA ALA A 425 7.81 -2.91 -6.32
C ALA A 425 8.18 -3.13 -7.80
N ARG A 426 8.76 -2.12 -8.48
CA ARG A 426 9.22 -2.24 -9.87
C ARG A 426 10.60 -2.90 -10.02
N ALA A 427 11.45 -2.83 -9.00
CA ALA A 427 12.77 -3.47 -9.04
C ALA A 427 12.71 -5.02 -9.03
N LYS A 428 11.57 -5.62 -8.64
CA LYS A 428 11.35 -7.09 -8.69
C LYS A 428 10.84 -7.62 -10.03
N LYS A 429 10.67 -6.76 -11.04
CA LYS A 429 10.36 -7.16 -12.42
C LYS A 429 11.45 -6.66 -13.37
N ARG A 430 12.66 -7.20 -13.24
CA ARG A 430 13.66 -7.20 -14.31
C ARG A 430 14.44 -8.49 -14.29
#